data_AF-A0A523NDU2-F1
#
_entry.id   AF-A0A523NDU2-F1
#
_cell.length_a   1.000
_cell.length_b   1.000
_cell.length_c   1.000
_cell.angle_alpha   90.00
_cell.angle_beta   90.00
_cell.angle_gamma   90.00
#
_symmetry.space_group_name_H-M   'P 1'
#
loop_
_entity.id
_entity.type
_entity.pdbx_description
1 polymer ?
#
loop_
_entity_poly.entity_id
_entity_poly.type
_entity_poly.pdbx_seq_one_letter_code
_entity_poly.pdbx_strand_id
1 'polypeptide(L)'
;MTRTIQRVAVTAGLTIMVACQGCQGPTSTAIADPEAAPLPDNPRQIFEDMKAARFREATVGLEFRVDSVVVTEPIAGRTPDQAIADIAEANQKLATNRRTGALKAYARAVRTDPDNPLAYDGLGRALVTKGKIEYALAAFLTAARLDATLVEAPFGAAMTLARLGRFDEAIDQMQLAVELDPANALAHQRLAIWYYYLDDTDTAWQHVGVSRDLGREPPGQFIALLEAKARQRPSIAN
;
A
#
# COMPACT_ATOMS: atom_id res chain seq x y z
N MET A 1 27.21 46.28 41.44
CA MET A 1 26.84 44.96 42.00
C MET A 1 26.16 44.16 40.90
N THR A 2 26.91 43.28 40.26
CA THR A 2 26.53 42.57 39.02
C THR A 2 26.21 41.13 39.40
N ARG A 3 24.96 40.67 39.26
CA ARG A 3 24.57 39.28 39.49
C ARG A 3 24.27 38.57 38.17
N THR A 4 25.29 37.84 37.77
CA THR A 4 25.39 36.64 36.92
C THR A 4 24.08 35.92 36.59
N ILE A 5 23.82 35.78 35.29
CA ILE A 5 22.87 34.84 34.68
C ILE A 5 23.50 33.44 34.73
N GLN A 6 22.80 32.46 35.30
CA GLN A 6 23.23 31.07 35.32
C GLN A 6 22.31 30.24 34.43
N ARG A 7 22.89 29.60 33.41
CA ARG A 7 22.27 28.67 32.47
C ARG A 7 21.87 27.38 33.18
N VAL A 8 20.70 26.81 32.84
CA VAL A 8 20.41 25.38 33.03
C VAL A 8 19.87 24.79 31.74
N ALA A 9 20.36 23.60 31.44
CA ALA A 9 20.41 22.94 30.14
C ALA A 9 19.15 22.14 29.77
N VAL A 10 19.01 21.93 28.46
CA VAL A 10 18.17 20.94 27.78
C VAL A 10 18.74 19.53 27.99
N THR A 11 17.90 18.54 28.35
CA THR A 11 17.87 17.17 27.79
C THR A 11 16.87 16.27 28.53
N ALA A 12 16.06 15.51 27.78
CA ALA A 12 15.72 14.12 28.07
C ALA A 12 15.11 13.45 26.83
N GLY A 13 15.98 12.93 25.95
CA GLY A 13 15.65 11.82 25.06
C GLY A 13 16.03 10.52 25.76
N LEU A 14 15.13 9.53 25.74
CA LEU A 14 15.39 8.21 26.32
C LEU A 14 15.78 7.24 25.20
N THR A 15 17.09 6.94 25.14
CA THR A 15 17.67 5.85 24.37
C THR A 15 17.62 4.58 25.21
N ILE A 16 17.02 3.49 24.69
CA ILE A 16 17.22 2.15 25.25
C ILE A 16 18.23 1.43 24.36
N MET A 17 19.45 1.25 24.88
CA MET A 17 20.44 0.32 24.34
C MET A 17 20.17 -1.08 24.91
N VAL A 18 20.11 -2.09 24.04
CA VAL A 18 20.36 -3.48 24.42
C VAL A 18 21.59 -3.94 23.64
N ALA A 19 22.60 -4.37 24.39
CA ALA A 19 23.85 -4.91 23.87
C ALA A 19 23.66 -6.33 23.33
N CYS A 20 24.17 -6.59 22.12
CA CYS A 20 24.29 -7.94 21.57
C CYS A 20 25.78 -8.23 21.36
N GLN A 21 26.39 -8.98 22.28
CA GLN A 21 27.70 -9.60 22.06
C GLN A 21 27.45 -10.99 21.47
N GLY A 22 27.84 -11.20 20.21
CA GLY A 22 27.77 -12.49 19.53
C GLY A 22 27.18 -12.41 18.13
N CYS A 23 27.88 -11.74 17.21
CA CYS A 23 27.50 -11.77 15.79
C CYS A 23 27.89 -13.09 15.14
N GLN A 24 26.97 -13.73 14.41
CA GLN A 24 27.30 -14.50 13.20
C GLN A 24 26.22 -14.28 12.13
N GLY A 25 26.61 -13.54 11.07
CA GLY A 25 26.21 -13.77 9.67
C GLY A 25 24.80 -13.35 9.19
N PRO A 26 24.67 -12.86 7.93
CA PRO A 26 23.49 -12.14 7.46
C PRO A 26 22.48 -13.09 6.80
N THR A 27 21.21 -13.02 7.16
CA THR A 27 20.14 -13.53 6.28
C THR A 27 18.93 -12.63 6.33
N SER A 28 18.48 -12.27 5.12
CA SER A 28 17.18 -11.69 4.77
C SER A 28 16.83 -10.37 5.44
N THR A 29 17.14 -9.26 4.75
CA THR A 29 16.33 -8.05 4.85
C THR A 29 14.93 -8.36 4.33
N ALA A 30 14.10 -8.96 5.17
CA ALA A 30 12.66 -8.86 5.04
C ALA A 30 12.34 -7.36 5.05
N ILE A 31 11.75 -6.88 3.95
CA ILE A 31 11.04 -5.61 3.94
C ILE A 31 10.07 -5.71 5.12
N ALA A 32 10.33 -4.95 6.19
CA ALA A 32 9.43 -4.93 7.33
C ALA A 32 8.05 -4.53 6.82
N ASP A 33 7.10 -5.48 6.83
CA ASP A 33 5.70 -5.20 6.57
C ASP A 33 5.27 -4.10 7.55
N PRO A 34 4.88 -2.90 7.08
CA PRO A 34 4.45 -1.81 7.97
C PRO A 34 3.11 -2.10 8.67
N GLU A 35 2.64 -3.36 8.66
CA GLU A 35 1.34 -3.83 9.14
C GLU A 35 1.40 -4.69 10.41
N ALA A 36 2.56 -4.84 11.04
CA ALA A 36 2.67 -5.45 12.36
C ALA A 36 2.14 -4.55 13.50
N ALA A 37 1.39 -3.49 13.17
CA ALA A 37 0.72 -2.66 14.18
C ALA A 37 -0.46 -3.43 14.79
N PRO A 38 -0.63 -3.42 16.12
CA PRO A 38 -1.80 -4.02 16.76
C PRO A 38 -3.06 -3.35 16.22
N LEU A 39 -4.08 -4.18 15.92
CA LEU A 39 -5.37 -3.68 15.47
C LEU A 39 -5.99 -2.83 16.59
N PRO A 40 -6.49 -1.62 16.28
CA PRO A 40 -6.99 -0.71 17.30
C PRO A 40 -8.27 -1.23 17.99
N ASP A 41 -8.55 -0.78 19.22
CA ASP A 41 -9.58 -1.35 20.12
C ASP A 41 -11.02 -1.35 19.57
N ASN A 42 -11.34 -0.55 18.55
CA ASN A 42 -12.60 -0.62 17.82
C ASN A 42 -12.34 -0.58 16.30
N PRO A 43 -11.92 -1.72 15.72
CA PRO A 43 -11.49 -1.78 14.33
C PRO A 43 -12.63 -1.42 13.36
N ARG A 44 -13.88 -1.79 13.69
CA ARG A 44 -15.06 -1.49 12.87
C ARG A 44 -15.40 -0.02 12.88
N GLN A 45 -15.47 0.63 14.05
CA GLN A 45 -15.74 2.07 14.10
C GLN A 45 -14.62 2.85 13.43
N ILE A 46 -13.37 2.43 13.54
CA ILE A 46 -12.26 3.07 12.82
C ILE A 46 -12.38 2.86 11.32
N PHE A 47 -12.79 1.68 10.86
CA PHE A 47 -13.04 1.42 9.46
C PHE A 47 -14.21 2.26 8.92
N GLU A 48 -15.31 2.34 9.67
CA GLU A 48 -16.46 3.20 9.36
C GLU A 48 -16.11 4.69 9.47
N ASP A 49 -15.29 5.10 10.42
CA ASP A 49 -14.79 6.47 10.58
C ASP A 49 -13.82 6.81 9.47
N MET A 50 -13.00 5.87 8.98
CA MET A 50 -12.15 6.06 7.81
C MET A 50 -12.99 6.16 6.53
N LYS A 51 -14.06 5.38 6.43
CA LYS A 51 -15.06 5.45 5.36
C LYS A 51 -15.84 6.78 5.42
N ALA A 52 -16.14 7.26 6.62
CA ALA A 52 -16.92 8.48 6.91
C ALA A 52 -16.07 9.76 6.98
N ALA A 53 -14.75 9.67 7.20
CA ALA A 53 -13.80 10.79 7.19
C ALA A 53 -13.55 11.35 5.78
N ARG A 54 -14.27 10.83 4.78
CA ARG A 54 -14.61 11.60 3.59
C ARG A 54 -15.11 12.98 4.05
N PHE A 55 -14.47 14.04 3.55
CA PHE A 55 -14.79 15.45 3.82
C PHE A 55 -14.33 16.01 5.18
N ARG A 56 -13.04 16.35 5.29
CA ARG A 56 -12.65 17.64 5.91
C ARG A 56 -11.54 18.41 5.19
N GLU A 57 -10.92 17.88 4.15
CA GLU A 57 -9.94 18.61 3.32
C GLU A 57 -10.11 18.34 1.81
N ALA A 58 -11.32 18.49 1.27
CA ALA A 58 -11.56 18.36 -0.18
C ALA A 58 -12.42 19.49 -0.76
N THR A 59 -12.25 20.71 -0.25
CA THR A 59 -12.70 21.95 -0.92
C THR A 59 -11.57 22.97 -0.90
N VAL A 60 -10.47 22.63 -1.56
CA VAL A 60 -9.70 23.62 -2.32
C VAL A 60 -9.87 23.18 -3.77
N GLY A 61 -10.59 24.00 -4.53
CA GLY A 61 -11.00 23.69 -5.89
C GLY A 61 -9.81 23.32 -6.78
N LEU A 62 -9.91 22.16 -7.41
CA LEU A 62 -9.19 21.86 -8.63
C LEU A 62 -10.17 21.06 -9.50
N GLU A 63 -10.91 21.77 -10.35
CA GLU A 63 -11.29 21.24 -11.66
C GLU A 63 -9.99 20.89 -12.39
N PHE A 64 -9.46 19.70 -12.15
CA PHE A 64 -8.31 19.20 -12.90
C PHE A 64 -8.73 17.89 -13.53
N ARG A 65 -9.06 18.01 -14.81
CA ARG A 65 -9.23 16.91 -15.75
C ARG A 65 -8.12 15.89 -15.51
N VAL A 66 -8.49 14.62 -15.59
CA VAL A 66 -7.59 13.45 -15.56
C VAL A 66 -6.59 13.45 -16.73
N ASP A 67 -6.55 14.53 -17.53
CA ASP A 67 -5.58 14.80 -18.59
C ASP A 67 -4.31 15.52 -18.14
N SER A 68 -4.17 15.93 -16.87
CA SER A 68 -2.94 16.61 -16.43
C SER A 68 -2.53 16.24 -15.00
N VAL A 69 -1.69 15.23 -14.87
CA VAL A 69 -0.40 15.26 -14.13
C VAL A 69 0.19 13.85 -14.23
N VAL A 70 1.17 13.72 -15.13
CA VAL A 70 2.48 13.02 -15.03
C VAL A 70 3.20 13.17 -16.37
N VAL A 71 2.47 13.20 -17.49
CA VAL A 71 3.06 13.32 -18.84
C VAL A 71 3.32 14.80 -19.16
N THR A 72 4.41 15.36 -18.65
CA THR A 72 5.06 16.46 -19.37
C THR A 72 5.60 15.83 -20.64
N GLU A 73 4.98 16.12 -21.78
CA GLU A 73 5.33 15.77 -23.18
C GLU A 73 6.30 14.58 -23.43
N PRO A 74 5.98 13.66 -24.36
CA PRO A 74 6.90 12.59 -24.73
C PRO A 74 8.31 13.12 -25.00
N ILE A 75 9.34 12.46 -24.45
CA ILE A 75 10.72 12.91 -24.66
C ILE A 75 11.10 12.63 -26.12
N ALA A 76 11.09 13.69 -26.94
CA ALA A 76 11.39 13.60 -28.37
C ALA A 76 12.75 12.90 -28.61
N GLY A 77 12.76 11.97 -29.57
CA GLY A 77 13.96 11.24 -29.99
C GLY A 77 14.37 10.08 -29.08
N ARG A 78 13.55 9.72 -28.08
CA ARG A 78 13.76 8.48 -27.30
C ARG A 78 12.91 7.32 -27.80
N THR A 79 13.41 6.10 -27.63
CA THR A 79 12.76 4.85 -28.07
C THR A 79 12.10 4.11 -26.89
N PRO A 80 11.10 3.24 -27.14
CA PRO A 80 10.53 2.37 -26.12
C PRO A 80 11.57 1.51 -25.37
N ASP A 81 12.62 1.05 -26.07
CA ASP A 81 13.73 0.31 -25.44
C ASP A 81 14.44 1.13 -24.36
N GLN A 82 14.53 2.44 -24.54
CA GLN A 82 15.10 3.33 -23.53
C GLN A 82 14.15 3.51 -22.33
N ALA A 83 12.83 3.41 -22.52
CA ALA A 83 11.89 3.37 -21.40
C ALA A 83 12.08 2.10 -20.56
N ILE A 84 12.29 0.95 -21.21
CA ILE A 84 12.59 -0.32 -20.51
C ILE A 84 13.89 -0.19 -19.70
N ALA A 85 14.92 0.44 -20.26
CA ALA A 85 16.16 0.73 -19.53
C ALA A 85 15.93 1.67 -18.33
N ASP A 86 15.08 2.69 -18.49
CA ASP A 86 14.70 3.61 -17.41
C ASP A 86 13.93 2.89 -16.29
N ILE A 87 13.06 1.92 -16.62
CA ILE A 87 12.36 1.05 -15.65
C ILE A 87 13.36 0.17 -14.90
N ALA A 88 14.30 -0.45 -15.61
CA ALA A 88 15.32 -1.29 -15.00
C ALA A 88 16.21 -0.50 -14.02
N GLU A 89 16.63 0.72 -14.40
CA GLU A 89 17.33 1.65 -13.51
C GLU A 89 16.48 2.00 -12.28
N ALA A 90 15.18 2.26 -12.46
CA ALA A 90 14.28 2.56 -11.37
C ALA A 90 14.15 1.40 -10.38
N ASN A 91 13.98 0.18 -10.87
CA ASN A 91 13.93 -1.04 -10.06
C ASN A 91 15.22 -1.24 -9.24
N GLN A 92 16.38 -1.04 -9.86
CA GLN A 92 17.68 -1.11 -9.17
C GLN A 92 17.80 -0.05 -8.06
N LYS A 93 17.30 1.16 -8.30
CA LYS A 93 17.27 2.23 -7.29
C LYS A 93 16.30 1.93 -6.16
N LEU A 94 15.15 1.30 -6.43
CA LEU A 94 14.26 0.82 -5.37
C LEU A 94 14.96 -0.25 -4.51
N ALA A 95 15.64 -1.21 -5.14
CA ALA A 95 16.37 -2.27 -4.44
C ALA A 95 17.49 -1.71 -3.54
N THR A 96 18.13 -0.61 -3.93
CA THR A 96 19.16 0.09 -3.12
C THR A 96 18.58 1.14 -2.16
N ASN A 97 17.27 1.12 -1.91
CA ASN A 97 16.53 2.06 -1.06
C ASN A 97 16.64 3.55 -1.50
N ARG A 98 17.06 3.81 -2.74
CA ARG A 98 17.16 5.14 -3.35
C ARG A 98 15.82 5.58 -3.93
N ARG A 99 14.81 5.65 -3.06
CA ARG A 99 13.38 5.90 -3.40
C ARG A 99 13.17 7.16 -4.25
N THR A 100 13.87 8.26 -3.94
CA THR A 100 13.78 9.50 -4.75
C THR A 100 14.34 9.32 -6.16
N GLY A 101 15.42 8.55 -6.30
CA GLY A 101 16.04 8.29 -7.58
C GLY A 101 15.21 7.35 -8.46
N ALA A 102 14.54 6.38 -7.84
CA ALA A 102 13.59 5.50 -8.52
C ALA A 102 12.38 6.28 -9.06
N LEU A 103 11.79 7.16 -8.25
CA LEU A 103 10.68 8.02 -8.69
C LEU A 103 11.05 8.80 -9.96
N LYS A 104 12.24 9.43 -9.98
CA LYS A 104 12.72 10.18 -11.14
C LYS A 104 12.92 9.31 -12.38
N ALA A 105 13.36 8.06 -12.20
CA ALA A 105 13.57 7.12 -13.28
C ALA A 105 12.25 6.60 -13.86
N TYR A 106 11.26 6.22 -13.03
CA TYR A 106 9.92 5.88 -13.51
C TYR A 106 9.19 7.05 -14.17
N ALA A 107 9.28 8.25 -13.61
CA ALA A 107 8.71 9.44 -14.24
C ALA A 107 9.37 9.76 -15.61
N ARG A 108 10.63 9.36 -15.79
CA ARG A 108 11.30 9.44 -17.09
C ARG A 108 10.81 8.33 -18.02
N ALA A 109 10.68 7.09 -17.54
CA ALA A 109 10.14 5.97 -18.32
C ALA A 109 8.76 6.28 -18.89
N VAL A 110 7.83 6.79 -18.06
CA VAL A 110 6.47 7.19 -18.48
C VAL A 110 6.48 8.30 -19.54
N ARG A 111 7.47 9.20 -19.53
CA ARG A 111 7.60 10.23 -20.58
C ARG A 111 8.30 9.72 -21.83
N THR A 112 9.15 8.70 -21.70
CA THR A 112 9.79 8.08 -22.86
C THR A 112 8.79 7.19 -23.61
N ASP A 113 7.98 6.44 -22.87
CA ASP A 113 6.96 5.54 -23.41
C ASP A 113 5.66 5.68 -22.58
N PRO A 114 4.75 6.58 -22.99
CA PRO A 114 3.50 6.85 -22.28
C PRO A 114 2.48 5.72 -22.32
N ASP A 115 2.71 4.68 -23.11
CA ASP A 115 1.83 3.51 -23.24
C ASP A 115 2.38 2.29 -22.48
N ASN A 116 3.45 2.46 -21.69
CA ASN A 116 4.08 1.38 -20.94
C ASN A 116 3.42 1.14 -19.57
N PRO A 117 2.64 0.06 -19.36
CA PRO A 117 1.94 -0.18 -18.10
C PRO A 117 2.90 -0.38 -16.91
N LEU A 118 4.05 -1.03 -17.13
CA LEU A 118 5.05 -1.30 -16.08
C LEU A 118 5.70 -0.02 -15.57
N ALA A 119 5.85 1.00 -16.42
CA ALA A 119 6.35 2.31 -16.02
C ALA A 119 5.40 3.00 -15.04
N TYR A 120 4.08 2.95 -15.30
CA TYR A 120 3.07 3.53 -14.42
C TYR A 120 2.91 2.76 -13.12
N ASP A 121 2.91 1.44 -13.16
CA ASP A 121 2.86 0.59 -11.96
C ASP A 121 4.07 0.84 -11.04
N GLY A 122 5.28 0.89 -11.62
CA GLY A 122 6.48 1.30 -10.89
C GLY A 122 6.43 2.72 -10.33
N LEU A 123 5.88 3.66 -11.10
CA LEU A 123 5.66 5.03 -10.68
C LEU A 123 4.70 5.09 -9.48
N GLY A 124 3.59 4.34 -9.53
CA GLY A 124 2.61 4.23 -8.45
C GLY A 124 3.27 3.80 -7.14
N ARG A 125 4.05 2.72 -7.16
CA ARG A 125 4.81 2.24 -5.98
C ARG A 125 5.75 3.31 -5.41
N ALA A 126 6.47 4.01 -6.28
CA ALA A 126 7.39 5.06 -5.87
C ALA A 126 6.65 6.27 -5.26
N LEU A 127 5.47 6.61 -5.77
CA LEU A 127 4.62 7.70 -5.28
C LEU A 127 3.97 7.37 -3.92
N VAL A 128 3.48 6.14 -3.72
CA VAL A 128 3.00 5.67 -2.39
C VAL A 128 4.08 5.86 -1.35
N THR A 129 5.30 5.45 -1.69
CA THR A 129 6.48 5.56 -0.83
C THR A 129 6.83 7.01 -0.46
N LYS A 130 6.43 7.97 -1.28
CA LYS A 130 6.62 9.41 -1.06
C LYS A 130 5.42 10.10 -0.41
N GLY A 131 4.36 9.36 -0.09
CA GLY A 131 3.12 9.90 0.47
C GLY A 131 2.29 10.68 -0.55
N LYS A 132 2.55 10.53 -1.86
CA LYS A 132 1.77 11.16 -2.93
C LYS A 132 0.67 10.20 -3.38
N ILE A 133 -0.30 9.96 -2.49
CA ILE A 133 -1.23 8.83 -2.56
C ILE A 133 -2.21 8.97 -3.73
N GLU A 134 -2.73 10.15 -4.00
CA GLU A 134 -3.67 10.44 -5.09
C GLU A 134 -3.01 10.26 -6.46
N TYR A 135 -1.78 10.73 -6.61
CA TYR A 135 -0.99 10.54 -7.82
C TYR A 135 -0.61 9.07 -8.02
N ALA A 136 -0.35 8.33 -6.94
CA ALA A 136 -0.10 6.91 -7.02
C ALA A 136 -1.32 6.14 -7.54
N LEU A 137 -2.51 6.49 -7.05
CA LEU A 137 -3.76 5.89 -7.51
C LEU A 137 -3.96 6.12 -9.01
N ALA A 138 -3.77 7.36 -9.48
CA ALA A 138 -3.88 7.67 -10.91
C ALA A 138 -2.88 6.85 -11.75
N ALA A 139 -1.66 6.67 -11.27
CA ALA A 139 -0.66 5.84 -11.95
C ALA A 139 -1.09 4.36 -12.02
N PHE A 140 -1.53 3.76 -10.91
CA PHE A 140 -2.00 2.36 -10.91
C PHE A 140 -3.22 2.15 -11.81
N LEU A 141 -4.20 3.06 -11.78
CA LEU A 141 -5.37 2.98 -12.66
C LEU A 141 -4.99 3.14 -14.13
N THR A 142 -3.98 3.96 -14.43
CA THR A 142 -3.46 4.08 -15.80
C THR A 142 -2.76 2.79 -16.24
N ALA A 143 -1.97 2.16 -15.36
CA ALA A 143 -1.34 0.88 -15.64
C ALA A 143 -2.38 -0.21 -15.94
N ALA A 144 -3.44 -0.31 -15.12
CA ALA A 144 -4.53 -1.26 -15.33
C ALA A 144 -5.34 -0.98 -16.62
N ARG A 145 -5.46 0.29 -17.04
CA ARG A 145 -6.11 0.67 -18.30
C ARG A 145 -5.26 0.28 -19.51
N LEU A 146 -3.94 0.43 -19.42
CA LEU A 146 -3.00 0.11 -20.50
C LEU A 146 -2.82 -1.41 -20.64
N ASP A 147 -2.83 -2.13 -19.54
CA ASP A 147 -2.78 -3.59 -19.50
C ASP A 147 -3.73 -4.13 -18.43
N ALA A 148 -4.87 -4.64 -18.88
CA ALA A 148 -5.90 -5.24 -18.03
C ALA A 148 -5.47 -6.59 -17.43
N THR A 149 -4.36 -7.17 -17.88
CA THR A 149 -3.84 -8.45 -17.37
C THR A 149 -2.76 -8.28 -16.29
N LEU A 150 -2.29 -7.04 -16.08
CA LEU A 150 -1.26 -6.73 -15.09
C LEU A 150 -1.86 -6.76 -13.67
N VAL A 151 -1.67 -7.87 -12.96
CA VAL A 151 -2.21 -8.14 -11.60
C VAL A 151 -1.75 -7.10 -10.57
N GLU A 152 -0.52 -6.61 -10.70
CA GLU A 152 0.11 -5.67 -9.76
C GLU A 152 -0.59 -4.32 -9.75
N ALA A 153 -1.18 -3.91 -10.88
CA ALA A 153 -1.85 -2.62 -11.01
C ALA A 153 -3.13 -2.53 -10.16
N PRO A 154 -4.15 -3.41 -10.30
CA PRO A 154 -5.32 -3.41 -9.44
C PRO A 154 -4.97 -3.71 -7.97
N PHE A 155 -3.98 -4.56 -7.69
CA PHE A 155 -3.49 -4.77 -6.33
C PHE A 155 -2.93 -3.47 -5.72
N GLY A 156 -2.09 -2.74 -6.47
CA GLY A 156 -1.53 -1.47 -6.06
C GLY A 156 -2.59 -0.38 -5.90
N ALA A 157 -3.58 -0.32 -6.80
CA ALA A 157 -4.72 0.56 -6.70
C ALA A 157 -5.54 0.29 -5.44
N ALA A 158 -5.86 -0.98 -5.15
CA ALA A 158 -6.61 -1.40 -3.96
C ALA A 158 -5.92 -0.96 -2.66
N MET A 159 -4.62 -1.24 -2.53
CA MET A 159 -3.84 -0.82 -1.35
C MET A 159 -3.79 0.71 -1.22
N THR A 160 -3.76 1.43 -2.34
CA THR A 160 -3.76 2.90 -2.36
C THR A 160 -5.11 3.47 -1.98
N LEU A 161 -6.21 2.88 -2.46
CA LEU A 161 -7.59 3.23 -2.10
C LEU A 161 -7.85 3.00 -0.61
N ALA A 162 -7.38 1.88 -0.05
CA ALA A 162 -7.46 1.59 1.37
C ALA A 162 -6.75 2.66 2.22
N ARG A 163 -5.58 3.14 1.77
CA ARG A 163 -4.87 4.26 2.41
C ARG A 163 -5.61 5.59 2.35
N LEU A 164 -6.49 5.77 1.36
CA LEU A 164 -7.38 6.92 1.22
C LEU A 164 -8.71 6.74 1.98
N GLY A 165 -8.92 5.62 2.68
CA GLY A 165 -10.19 5.30 3.34
C GLY A 165 -11.31 4.88 2.38
N ARG A 166 -11.02 4.69 1.10
CA ARG A 166 -11.99 4.30 0.05
C ARG A 166 -12.09 2.77 -0.03
N PHE A 167 -12.56 2.15 1.04
CA PHE A 167 -12.53 0.69 1.19
C PHE A 167 -13.43 -0.08 0.23
N ASP A 168 -14.63 0.43 -0.09
CA ASP A 168 -15.52 -0.24 -1.05
C ASP A 168 -14.81 -0.39 -2.42
N GLU A 169 -14.23 0.70 -2.91
CA GLU A 169 -13.48 0.71 -4.17
C GLU A 169 -12.16 -0.10 -4.07
N ALA A 170 -11.56 -0.16 -2.89
CA ALA A 170 -10.37 -1.00 -2.66
C ALA A 170 -10.70 -2.49 -2.79
N ILE A 171 -11.87 -2.91 -2.29
CA ILE A 171 -12.34 -4.30 -2.42
C ILE A 171 -12.58 -4.64 -3.88
N ASP A 172 -13.26 -3.77 -4.64
CA ASP A 172 -13.50 -4.00 -6.08
C ASP A 172 -12.18 -4.21 -6.84
N GLN A 173 -11.18 -3.37 -6.58
CA GLN A 173 -9.86 -3.51 -7.21
C GLN A 173 -9.11 -4.76 -6.74
N MET A 174 -9.25 -5.16 -5.47
CA MET A 174 -8.58 -6.37 -4.97
C MET A 174 -9.27 -7.65 -5.45
N GLN A 175 -10.59 -7.64 -5.64
CA GLN A 175 -11.31 -8.72 -6.29
C GLN A 175 -10.82 -8.89 -7.73
N LEU A 176 -10.67 -7.80 -8.48
CA LEU A 176 -10.07 -7.85 -9.82
C LEU A 176 -8.66 -8.45 -9.79
N ALA A 177 -7.83 -8.10 -8.80
CA ALA A 177 -6.50 -8.70 -8.66
C ALA A 177 -6.56 -10.22 -8.41
N VAL A 178 -7.53 -10.70 -7.63
CA VAL A 178 -7.76 -12.14 -7.39
C VAL A 178 -8.36 -12.84 -8.61
N GLU A 179 -9.19 -12.17 -9.39
CA GLU A 179 -9.71 -12.72 -10.65
C GLU A 179 -8.59 -12.93 -11.68
N LEU A 180 -7.63 -12.00 -11.74
CA LEU A 180 -6.47 -12.09 -12.63
C LEU A 180 -5.43 -13.10 -12.13
N ASP A 181 -5.20 -13.17 -10.83
CA ASP A 181 -4.32 -14.16 -10.20
C ASP A 181 -4.99 -14.81 -8.96
N PRO A 182 -5.73 -15.91 -9.17
CA PRO A 182 -6.36 -16.65 -8.08
C PRO A 182 -5.35 -17.28 -7.10
N ALA A 183 -4.06 -17.36 -7.47
CA ALA A 183 -3.00 -17.88 -6.61
C ALA A 183 -2.34 -16.79 -5.75
N ASN A 184 -2.83 -15.54 -5.81
CA ASN A 184 -2.31 -14.44 -5.02
C ASN A 184 -2.77 -14.53 -3.55
N ALA A 185 -2.03 -15.31 -2.77
CA ALA A 185 -2.33 -15.53 -1.35
C ALA A 185 -2.42 -14.24 -0.53
N LEU A 186 -1.63 -13.22 -0.90
CA LEU A 186 -1.67 -11.91 -0.24
C LEU A 186 -2.99 -11.18 -0.53
N ALA A 187 -3.46 -11.20 -1.77
CA ALA A 187 -4.74 -10.59 -2.13
C ALA A 187 -5.91 -11.25 -1.39
N HIS A 188 -5.91 -12.58 -1.27
CA HIS A 188 -6.86 -13.31 -0.42
C HIS A 188 -6.77 -12.89 1.05
N GLN A 189 -5.57 -12.79 1.62
CA GLN A 189 -5.40 -12.31 3.00
C GLN A 189 -5.98 -10.89 3.21
N ARG A 190 -5.78 -9.99 2.23
CA ARG A 190 -6.33 -8.62 2.28
C ARG A 190 -7.85 -8.61 2.25
N LEU A 191 -8.44 -9.35 1.32
CA LEU A 191 -9.90 -9.48 1.21
C LEU A 191 -10.49 -10.08 2.48
N ALA A 192 -9.88 -11.12 3.04
CA ALA A 192 -10.34 -11.71 4.30
C ALA A 192 -10.43 -10.67 5.43
N ILE A 193 -9.39 -9.86 5.57
CA ILE A 193 -9.34 -8.79 6.56
C ILE A 193 -10.41 -7.74 6.27
N TRP A 194 -10.53 -7.26 5.04
CA TRP A 194 -11.51 -6.21 4.68
C TRP A 194 -12.97 -6.68 4.80
N TYR A 195 -13.29 -7.92 4.42
CA TYR A 195 -14.62 -8.49 4.61
C TYR A 195 -14.99 -8.69 6.08
N TYR A 196 -14.01 -9.01 6.94
CA TYR A 196 -14.23 -9.03 8.38
C TYR A 196 -14.70 -7.67 8.92
N TYR A 197 -14.12 -6.57 8.40
CA TYR A 197 -14.53 -5.20 8.77
C TYR A 197 -15.92 -4.85 8.24
N LEU A 198 -16.29 -5.35 7.05
CA LEU A 198 -17.63 -5.22 6.47
C LEU A 198 -18.70 -6.09 7.15
N ASP A 199 -18.34 -6.85 8.19
CA ASP A 199 -19.25 -7.77 8.88
C ASP A 199 -19.62 -9.03 8.08
N ASP A 200 -19.02 -9.22 6.91
CA ASP A 200 -19.14 -10.44 6.12
C ASP A 200 -18.09 -11.47 6.55
N THR A 201 -18.36 -12.11 7.69
CA THR A 201 -17.44 -13.12 8.22
C THR A 201 -17.41 -14.40 7.38
N ASP A 202 -18.45 -14.67 6.58
CA ASP A 202 -18.52 -15.89 5.77
C ASP A 202 -17.57 -15.79 4.58
N THR A 203 -17.65 -14.68 3.84
CA THR A 203 -16.68 -14.39 2.76
C THR A 203 -15.27 -14.23 3.33
N ALA A 204 -15.11 -13.64 4.53
CA ALA A 204 -13.82 -13.57 5.18
C ALA A 204 -13.20 -14.96 5.41
N TRP A 205 -13.96 -15.92 5.94
CA TRP A 205 -13.49 -17.31 6.13
C TRP A 205 -13.14 -18.02 4.82
N GLN A 206 -13.89 -17.76 3.75
CA GLN A 206 -13.55 -18.30 2.42
C GLN A 206 -12.17 -17.85 1.97
N HIS A 207 -11.88 -16.55 2.03
CA HIS A 207 -10.57 -16.02 1.66
C HIS A 207 -9.46 -16.45 2.62
N VAL A 208 -9.74 -16.66 3.91
CA VAL A 208 -8.79 -17.29 4.85
C VAL A 208 -8.43 -18.70 4.38
N GLY A 209 -9.43 -19.52 4.02
CA GLY A 209 -9.22 -20.88 3.52
C GLY A 209 -8.30 -20.90 2.30
N VAL A 210 -8.63 -20.09 1.28
CA VAL A 210 -7.81 -20.01 0.06
C VAL A 210 -6.40 -19.50 0.35
N SER A 211 -6.24 -18.45 1.17
CA SER A 211 -4.91 -17.94 1.56
C SER A 211 -4.05 -19.03 2.21
N ARG A 212 -4.65 -19.85 3.08
CA ARG A 212 -3.97 -20.97 3.76
C ARG A 212 -3.57 -22.08 2.79
N ASP A 213 -4.47 -22.45 1.89
CA ASP A 213 -4.22 -23.46 0.86
C ASP A 213 -3.08 -23.04 -0.07
N LEU A 214 -2.93 -21.74 -0.31
CA LEU A 214 -1.82 -21.13 -1.04
C LEU A 214 -0.54 -20.94 -0.20
N GLY A 215 -0.51 -21.45 1.03
CA GLY A 215 0.67 -21.46 1.91
C GLY A 215 0.89 -20.17 2.71
N ARG A 216 -0.09 -19.26 2.76
CA ARG A 216 -0.02 -18.03 3.54
C ARG A 216 -1.03 -18.06 4.69
N GLU A 217 -0.55 -18.32 5.88
CA GLU A 217 -1.36 -18.22 7.10
C GLU A 217 -1.65 -16.75 7.43
N PRO A 218 -2.93 -16.34 7.55
CA PRO A 218 -3.27 -15.01 8.03
C PRO A 218 -2.79 -14.78 9.47
N PRO A 219 -2.70 -13.52 9.95
CA PRO A 219 -2.10 -13.24 11.25
C PRO A 219 -2.94 -13.88 12.36
N GLY A 220 -2.32 -14.57 13.31
CA GLY A 220 -3.07 -15.31 14.36
C GLY A 220 -4.03 -14.44 15.17
N GLN A 221 -3.65 -13.17 15.42
CA GLN A 221 -4.54 -12.18 16.06
C GLN A 221 -5.84 -11.96 15.27
N PHE A 222 -5.76 -11.93 13.94
CA PHE A 222 -6.91 -11.75 13.07
C PHE A 222 -7.81 -12.99 13.08
N ILE A 223 -7.22 -14.19 13.04
CA ILE A 223 -7.96 -15.45 13.14
C ILE A 223 -8.73 -15.52 14.46
N ALA A 224 -8.10 -15.18 15.58
CA ALA A 224 -8.75 -15.15 16.88
C ALA A 224 -9.95 -14.19 16.93
N LEU A 225 -9.82 -13.01 16.32
CA LEU A 225 -10.92 -12.04 16.21
C LEU A 225 -12.08 -12.57 15.35
N LEU A 226 -11.76 -13.18 14.21
CA LEU A 226 -12.73 -13.76 13.29
C LEU A 226 -13.52 -14.91 13.95
N GLU A 227 -12.83 -15.77 14.70
CA GLU A 227 -13.46 -16.84 15.50
C GLU A 227 -14.36 -16.29 16.61
N ALA A 228 -13.88 -15.29 17.36
CA ALA A 228 -14.66 -14.67 18.43
C ALA A 228 -15.97 -14.08 17.88
N LYS A 229 -15.90 -13.44 16.71
CA LYS A 229 -17.05 -12.87 16.02
C LYS A 229 -18.03 -13.94 15.51
N ALA A 230 -17.52 -15.06 14.99
CA ALA A 230 -18.36 -16.18 14.56
C ALA A 230 -19.14 -16.80 15.74
N ARG A 231 -18.53 -16.89 16.94
CA ARG A 231 -19.19 -17.39 18.16
C ARG A 231 -20.28 -16.46 18.70
N GLN A 232 -20.21 -15.18 18.39
CA GLN A 232 -21.18 -14.17 18.81
C GLN A 232 -22.39 -14.08 17.87
N ARG A 233 -22.39 -14.78 16.72
CA ARG A 233 -23.59 -14.89 15.89
C ARG A 233 -24.67 -15.62 16.71
N PRO A 234 -25.85 -15.01 16.96
CA PRO A 234 -26.92 -15.71 17.64
C PRO A 234 -27.24 -16.97 16.85
N SER A 235 -27.21 -18.12 17.54
CA SER A 235 -27.70 -19.37 16.97
C SER A 235 -29.13 -19.10 16.51
N ILE A 236 -29.34 -19.05 15.19
CA ILE A 236 -30.67 -19.10 14.62
C ILE A 236 -31.11 -20.55 14.85
N ALA A 237 -31.58 -20.83 16.05
CA ALA A 237 -32.20 -22.07 16.39
C ALA A 237 -33.49 -22.15 15.55
N ASN A 238 -33.50 -23.09 14.60
CA ASN A 238 -34.71 -23.57 13.94
C ASN A 238 -35.66 -24.19 14.96
#